data_AF-A0A7J9HHI0-F1
#
_entry.id   AF-A0A7J9HHI0-F1
#
_cell.length_a   1.000
_cell.length_b   1.000
_cell.length_c   1.000
_cell.angle_alpha   90.00
_cell.angle_beta   90.00
_cell.angle_gamma   90.00
#
_symmetry.space_group_name_H-M   'P 1'
#
loop_
_entity.id
_entity.type
_entity.pdbx_description
1 polymer ?
#
loop_
_entity_poly.entity_id
_entity_poly.type
_entity_poly.pdbx_seq_one_letter_code
_entity_poly.pdbx_strand_id
1 'polypeptide(L)'
;MRQIERTIQYLIGSGMDPHTENSPYRGFIYTSFQERATFISHGNTGRLAKEYGDINLAQICGSIASDEKRHETAYTKIVEKLFEIDPDETVLAFADMMKKKIAMPAEFIYDGRDYNLFDHYSAVAQRIGVYTAKDYVDIVEHLVDRWKVKELAGLSAEGRKAQDYLCALPSRIRRLEERAQEKAKEAPCVPFSWIFDREVKL
;
A
#
# COMPACT_ATOMS: atom_id res chain seq x y z
N MET A 1 -18.78 5.43 -18.26
CA MET A 1 -18.00 4.20 -17.99
C MET A 1 -16.91 3.91 -19.02
N ARG A 2 -17.08 4.20 -20.32
CA ARG A 2 -16.08 3.92 -21.40
C ARG A 2 -14.60 4.18 -21.06
N GLN A 3 -14.27 5.31 -20.41
CA GLN A 3 -12.87 5.61 -20.07
C GLN A 3 -12.33 4.69 -18.96
N ILE A 4 -13.16 4.32 -17.98
CA ILE A 4 -12.80 3.36 -16.93
C ILE A 4 -12.60 1.97 -17.54
N GLU A 5 -13.49 1.53 -18.43
CA GLU A 5 -13.36 0.24 -19.14
C GLU A 5 -12.06 0.15 -19.95
N ARG A 6 -11.74 1.21 -20.70
CA ARG A 6 -10.47 1.32 -21.44
C ARG A 6 -9.26 1.27 -20.51
N THR A 7 -9.34 1.95 -19.37
CA THR A 7 -8.27 1.97 -18.36
C THR A 7 -8.04 0.56 -17.80
N ILE A 8 -9.12 -0.15 -17.44
CA ILE A 8 -9.04 -1.54 -16.95
C ILE A 8 -8.42 -2.45 -18.02
N GLN A 9 -8.81 -2.30 -19.28
CA GLN A 9 -8.23 -3.08 -20.38
C GLN A 9 -6.73 -2.87 -20.52
N TYR A 10 -6.25 -1.62 -20.44
CA TYR A 10 -4.81 -1.34 -20.43
C TYR A 10 -4.13 -1.94 -19.22
N LEU A 11 -4.68 -1.76 -18.01
CA LEU A 11 -4.07 -2.29 -16.79
C LEU A 11 -3.92 -3.81 -16.84
N ILE A 12 -4.96 -4.54 -17.26
CA ILE A 12 -4.89 -6.01 -17.43
C ILE A 12 -3.84 -6.39 -18.47
N GLY A 13 -3.77 -5.67 -19.59
CA GLY A 13 -2.78 -5.92 -20.65
C GLY A 13 -1.35 -5.61 -20.23
N SER A 14 -1.14 -4.59 -19.40
CA SER A 14 0.17 -4.22 -18.84
C SER A 14 0.64 -5.20 -17.76
N GLY A 15 -0.30 -5.77 -17.00
CA GLY A 15 0.02 -6.58 -15.83
C GLY A 15 0.64 -5.75 -14.71
N MET A 16 1.43 -6.40 -13.87
CA MET A 16 2.17 -5.78 -12.77
C MET A 16 3.46 -6.56 -12.49
N ASP A 17 4.45 -5.90 -11.93
CA ASP A 17 5.64 -6.56 -11.36
C ASP A 17 5.76 -6.21 -9.87
N PRO A 18 5.34 -7.09 -8.95
CA PRO A 18 5.46 -6.85 -7.52
C PRO A 18 6.89 -7.09 -6.99
N HIS A 19 7.85 -7.44 -7.86
CA HIS A 19 9.23 -7.76 -7.51
C HIS A 19 9.39 -8.87 -6.44
N THR A 20 8.45 -9.82 -6.45
CA THR A 20 8.42 -10.97 -5.53
C THR A 20 9.27 -12.15 -5.99
N GLU A 21 9.72 -12.16 -7.25
CA GLU A 21 10.67 -13.15 -7.82
C GLU A 21 10.23 -14.61 -7.59
N ASN A 22 8.92 -14.88 -7.69
CA ASN A 22 8.32 -16.19 -7.43
C ASN A 22 8.58 -16.76 -6.02
N SER A 23 9.09 -15.93 -5.09
CA SER A 23 9.35 -16.33 -3.71
C SER A 23 8.05 -16.25 -2.88
N PRO A 24 7.65 -17.33 -2.20
CA PRO A 24 6.49 -17.30 -1.32
C PRO A 24 6.70 -16.38 -0.12
N TYR A 25 7.94 -16.23 0.37
CA TYR A 25 8.26 -15.29 1.46
C TYR A 25 7.92 -13.87 1.04
N ARG A 26 8.48 -13.42 -0.08
CA ARG A 26 8.23 -12.08 -0.64
C ARG A 26 6.76 -11.89 -1.02
N GLY A 27 6.15 -12.90 -1.62
CA GLY A 27 4.75 -12.91 -2.00
C GLY A 27 3.81 -12.68 -0.81
N PHE A 28 3.96 -13.44 0.27
CA PHE A 28 3.08 -13.31 1.43
C PHE A 28 3.36 -12.06 2.27
N ILE A 29 4.59 -11.53 2.26
CA ILE A 29 4.91 -10.21 2.81
C ILE A 29 4.20 -9.12 2.00
N TYR A 30 4.29 -9.19 0.67
CA TYR A 30 3.62 -8.27 -0.24
C TYR A 30 2.10 -8.26 -0.04
N THR A 31 1.46 -9.44 -0.03
CA THR A 31 0.01 -9.53 0.16
C THR A 31 -0.43 -9.09 1.56
N SER A 32 0.32 -9.44 2.61
CA SER A 32 0.05 -8.93 3.97
C SER A 32 0.03 -7.40 4.04
N PHE A 33 0.94 -6.76 3.31
CA PHE A 33 0.99 -5.30 3.20
C PHE A 33 -0.20 -4.75 2.40
N GLN A 34 -0.43 -5.29 1.21
CA GLN A 34 -1.45 -4.80 0.28
C GLN A 34 -2.86 -4.94 0.84
N GLU A 35 -3.20 -6.07 1.47
CA GLU A 35 -4.53 -6.25 2.08
C GLU A 35 -4.79 -5.26 3.21
N ARG A 36 -3.76 -4.88 3.96
CA ARG A 36 -3.90 -3.82 4.96
C ARG A 36 -4.07 -2.45 4.30
N ALA A 37 -3.37 -2.19 3.20
CA ALA A 37 -3.50 -0.94 2.44
C ALA A 37 -4.92 -0.78 1.85
N THR A 38 -5.49 -1.84 1.28
CA THR A 38 -6.86 -1.84 0.75
C THR A 38 -7.90 -1.75 1.86
N PHE A 39 -7.70 -2.44 3.01
CA PHE A 39 -8.54 -2.27 4.20
C PHE A 39 -8.63 -0.80 4.65
N ILE A 40 -7.48 -0.11 4.76
CA ILE A 40 -7.42 1.30 5.13
C ILE A 40 -8.13 2.16 4.09
N SER A 41 -7.80 1.97 2.80
CA SER A 41 -8.35 2.76 1.69
C SER A 41 -9.88 2.65 1.60
N HIS A 42 -10.41 1.44 1.68
CA HIS A 42 -11.86 1.20 1.67
C HIS A 42 -12.54 1.73 2.93
N GLY A 43 -11.93 1.54 4.11
CA GLY A 43 -12.45 2.09 5.37
C GLY A 43 -12.53 3.62 5.35
N ASN A 44 -11.51 4.29 4.84
CA ASN A 44 -11.46 5.75 4.72
C ASN A 44 -12.47 6.27 3.69
N THR A 45 -12.57 5.61 2.53
CA THR A 45 -13.57 5.94 1.51
C THR A 45 -14.99 5.78 2.05
N GLY A 46 -15.27 4.72 2.82
CA GLY A 46 -16.56 4.53 3.46
C GLY A 46 -16.90 5.59 4.50
N ARG A 47 -15.90 6.08 5.25
CA ARG A 47 -16.07 7.21 6.17
C ARG A 47 -16.43 8.49 5.44
N LEU A 48 -15.70 8.82 4.38
CA LEU A 48 -16.01 9.96 3.51
C LEU A 48 -17.42 9.85 2.93
N ALA A 49 -17.81 8.70 2.40
CA ALA A 49 -19.16 8.48 1.88
C ALA A 49 -20.23 8.79 2.92
N LYS A 50 -20.05 8.32 4.17
CA LYS A 50 -20.95 8.61 5.28
C LYS A 50 -20.98 10.10 5.63
N GLU A 51 -19.83 10.78 5.63
CA GLU A 51 -19.73 12.23 5.88
C GLU A 51 -20.47 13.04 4.81
N TYR A 52 -20.44 12.60 3.56
CA TYR A 52 -21.23 13.18 2.46
C TYR A 52 -22.70 12.72 2.44
N GLY A 53 -23.15 11.95 3.44
CA GLY A 53 -24.53 11.53 3.61
C GLY A 53 -24.95 10.26 2.85
N ASP A 54 -24.02 9.58 2.17
CA ASP A 54 -24.30 8.34 1.44
C ASP A 54 -24.00 7.10 2.30
N ILE A 55 -25.01 6.65 3.03
CA ILE A 55 -24.92 5.49 3.92
C ILE A 55 -24.78 4.18 3.13
N ASN A 56 -25.36 4.08 1.93
CA ASN A 56 -25.31 2.86 1.13
C ASN A 56 -23.90 2.65 0.57
N LEU A 57 -23.28 3.71 0.03
CA LEU A 57 -21.89 3.64 -0.41
C LEU A 57 -20.94 3.34 0.76
N ALA A 58 -21.20 3.93 1.94
CA ALA A 58 -20.43 3.60 3.15
C ALA A 58 -20.52 2.10 3.52
N GLN A 59 -21.71 1.48 3.39
CA GLN A 59 -21.91 0.05 3.63
C GLN A 59 -21.20 -0.83 2.60
N ILE A 60 -21.19 -0.44 1.32
CA ILE A 60 -20.46 -1.15 0.27
C ILE A 60 -18.96 -1.14 0.58
N CYS A 61 -18.38 0.04 0.85
CA CYS A 61 -16.98 0.17 1.19
C CYS A 61 -16.62 -0.59 2.48
N GLY A 62 -17.49 -0.53 3.50
CA GLY A 62 -17.30 -1.24 4.76
C GLY A 62 -17.32 -2.77 4.60
N SER A 63 -18.20 -3.30 3.74
CA SER A 63 -18.26 -4.73 3.44
C SER A 63 -16.96 -5.21 2.80
N ILE A 64 -16.46 -4.49 1.79
CA ILE A 64 -15.17 -4.82 1.14
C ILE A 64 -14.03 -4.74 2.16
N ALA A 65 -13.94 -3.66 2.94
CA ALA A 65 -12.91 -3.53 3.98
C ALA A 65 -12.94 -4.70 4.99
N SER A 66 -14.12 -5.20 5.34
CA SER A 66 -14.25 -6.35 6.25
C SER A 66 -13.67 -7.64 5.67
N ASP A 67 -13.71 -7.79 4.34
CA ASP A 67 -13.12 -8.92 3.63
C ASP A 67 -11.59 -8.78 3.60
N GLU A 68 -11.07 -7.60 3.26
CA GLU A 68 -9.63 -7.33 3.26
C GLU A 68 -9.01 -7.54 4.64
N LYS A 69 -9.75 -7.24 5.72
CA LYS A 69 -9.26 -7.52 7.08
C LYS A 69 -9.08 -9.02 7.34
N ARG A 70 -9.95 -9.86 6.78
CA ARG A 70 -9.84 -11.32 6.87
C ARG A 70 -8.67 -11.83 6.03
N HIS A 71 -8.47 -11.27 4.83
CA HIS A 71 -7.32 -11.59 3.99
C HIS A 71 -5.99 -11.21 4.65
N GLU A 72 -5.88 -9.98 5.16
CA GLU A 72 -4.71 -9.52 5.94
C GLU A 72 -4.42 -10.48 7.09
N THR A 73 -5.45 -10.88 7.85
CA THR A 73 -5.30 -11.81 8.98
C THR A 73 -4.78 -13.18 8.53
N ALA A 74 -5.23 -13.68 7.38
CA ALA A 74 -4.77 -14.95 6.83
C ALA A 74 -3.30 -14.86 6.38
N TYR A 75 -2.93 -13.86 5.58
CA TYR A 75 -1.56 -13.73 5.08
C TYR A 75 -0.55 -13.42 6.19
N THR A 76 -0.91 -12.57 7.15
CA THR A 76 -0.02 -12.26 8.29
C THR A 76 0.27 -13.48 9.14
N LYS A 77 -0.68 -14.42 9.28
CA LYS A 77 -0.46 -15.72 9.95
C LYS A 77 0.48 -16.64 9.19
N ILE A 78 0.45 -16.60 7.85
CA ILE A 78 1.40 -17.38 7.04
C ILE A 78 2.82 -16.88 7.30
N VAL A 79 3.04 -15.56 7.25
CA VAL A 79 4.36 -14.98 7.50
C VAL A 79 4.79 -15.15 8.95
N GLU A 80 3.87 -15.06 9.91
CA GLU A 80 4.14 -15.41 11.32
C GLU A 80 4.68 -16.84 11.43
N LYS A 81 4.06 -17.80 10.73
CA LYS A 81 4.55 -19.17 10.72
C LYS A 81 5.92 -19.31 10.04
N LEU A 82 6.17 -18.54 8.97
CA LEU A 82 7.49 -18.49 8.34
C LEU A 82 8.57 -17.97 9.30
N PHE A 83 8.28 -16.96 10.12
CA PHE A 83 9.20 -16.51 11.16
C PHE A 83 9.48 -17.57 12.25
N GLU A 84 8.54 -18.46 12.54
CA GLU A 84 8.78 -19.56 13.49
C GLU A 84 9.71 -20.63 12.93
N ILE A 85 9.60 -20.95 11.64
CA ILE A 85 10.32 -22.09 11.02
C ILE A 85 11.62 -21.68 10.33
N ASP A 86 11.69 -20.44 9.83
CA ASP A 86 12.81 -19.92 9.04
C ASP A 86 12.97 -18.39 9.26
N PRO A 87 13.33 -17.98 10.49
CA PRO A 87 13.36 -16.57 10.88
C PRO A 87 14.37 -15.75 10.07
N ASP A 88 15.48 -16.35 9.65
CA ASP A 88 16.57 -15.65 8.97
C ASP A 88 16.19 -15.28 7.52
N GLU A 89 15.71 -16.25 6.74
CA GLU A 89 15.26 -15.96 5.38
C GLU A 89 14.03 -15.04 5.37
N THR A 90 13.12 -15.22 6.34
CA THR A 90 11.91 -14.39 6.42
C THR A 90 12.23 -12.93 6.73
N VAL A 91 13.18 -12.64 7.65
CA VAL A 91 13.58 -11.26 7.94
C VAL A 91 14.33 -10.63 6.76
N LEU A 92 15.14 -11.41 6.04
CA LEU A 92 15.83 -10.96 4.83
C LEU A 92 14.85 -10.61 3.71
N ALA A 93 13.86 -11.47 3.46
CA ALA A 93 12.80 -11.22 2.48
C ALA A 93 11.97 -9.98 2.84
N PHE A 94 11.66 -9.77 4.13
CA PHE A 94 10.92 -8.59 4.56
C PHE A 94 11.75 -7.31 4.35
N ALA A 95 13.03 -7.32 4.73
CA ALA A 95 13.90 -6.19 4.48
C ALA A 95 14.09 -5.91 2.98
N ASP A 96 14.19 -6.95 2.15
CA ASP A 96 14.30 -6.82 0.69
C ASP A 96 13.06 -6.16 0.08
N MET A 97 11.85 -6.63 0.43
CA MET A 97 10.60 -6.02 -0.02
C MET A 97 10.49 -4.55 0.41
N MET A 98 10.91 -4.23 1.64
CA MET A 98 10.92 -2.85 2.12
C MET A 98 11.96 -1.97 1.42
N LYS A 99 13.11 -2.52 0.99
CA LYS A 99 14.13 -1.78 0.22
C LYS A 99 13.66 -1.49 -1.21
N LYS A 100 12.98 -2.46 -1.84
CA LYS A 100 12.35 -2.31 -3.16
C LYS A 100 11.18 -1.33 -3.16
N LYS A 101 10.63 -1.04 -1.97
CA LYS A 101 9.33 -0.40 -1.74
C LYS A 101 8.20 -1.30 -2.23
N ILE A 102 7.09 -1.29 -1.51
CA ILE A 102 5.92 -2.06 -1.92
C ILE A 102 5.27 -1.34 -3.10
N ALA A 103 5.47 -1.87 -4.31
CA ALA A 103 4.83 -1.39 -5.53
C ALA A 103 3.31 -1.57 -5.44
N MET A 104 2.55 -0.62 -5.96
CA MET A 104 1.09 -0.74 -6.00
C MET A 104 0.67 -1.59 -7.20
N PRO A 105 -0.31 -2.50 -7.07
CA PRO A 105 -0.73 -3.38 -8.17
C PRO A 105 -1.15 -2.62 -9.44
N ALA A 106 -1.68 -1.41 -9.27
CA ALA A 106 -2.16 -0.55 -10.35
C ALA A 106 -1.17 0.55 -10.76
N GLU A 107 0.12 0.41 -10.44
CA GLU A 107 1.16 1.41 -10.78
C GLU A 107 1.22 1.71 -12.29
N PHE A 108 0.93 0.73 -13.14
CA PHE A 108 0.91 0.90 -14.60
C PHE A 108 -0.47 1.27 -15.18
N ILE A 109 -1.36 1.87 -14.36
CA ILE A 109 -2.67 2.33 -14.83
C ILE A 109 -2.52 3.42 -15.91
N TYR A 110 -3.25 3.27 -17.01
CA TYR A 110 -3.20 4.18 -18.15
C TYR A 110 -4.58 4.28 -18.82
N ASP A 111 -5.05 5.50 -19.08
CA ASP A 111 -6.37 5.74 -19.69
C ASP A 111 -6.34 5.94 -21.21
N GLY A 112 -5.15 5.84 -21.83
CA GLY A 112 -4.96 6.12 -23.24
C GLY A 112 -4.49 7.54 -23.55
N ARG A 113 -4.20 8.37 -22.54
CA ARG A 113 -3.69 9.74 -22.74
C ARG A 113 -2.76 10.25 -21.63
N ASP A 114 -3.01 9.89 -20.36
CA ASP A 114 -2.22 10.38 -19.23
C ASP A 114 -1.21 9.33 -18.78
N TYR A 115 0.08 9.56 -19.07
CA TYR A 115 1.17 8.67 -18.70
C TYR A 115 1.50 8.70 -17.19
N ASN A 116 1.03 9.71 -16.45
CA ASN A 116 1.27 9.87 -15.01
C ASN A 116 -0.02 9.63 -14.21
N LEU A 117 -0.98 8.88 -14.79
CA LEU A 117 -2.30 8.70 -14.22
C LEU A 117 -2.27 8.10 -12.80
N PHE A 118 -1.34 7.18 -12.54
CA PHE A 118 -1.13 6.63 -11.19
C PHE A 118 -0.74 7.71 -10.20
N ASP A 119 0.28 8.51 -10.51
CA ASP A 119 0.77 9.58 -9.64
C ASP A 119 -0.31 10.64 -9.38
N HIS A 120 -1.05 11.03 -10.41
CA HIS A 120 -2.17 11.97 -10.29
C HIS A 120 -3.27 11.39 -9.39
N TYR A 121 -3.65 10.12 -9.59
CA TYR A 121 -4.62 9.44 -8.73
C TYR A 121 -4.13 9.36 -7.27
N SER A 122 -2.88 8.95 -7.06
CA SER A 122 -2.26 8.82 -5.75
C SER A 122 -2.17 10.16 -5.02
N ALA A 123 -1.88 11.26 -5.72
CA ALA A 123 -1.90 12.60 -5.14
C ALA A 123 -3.29 12.98 -4.64
N VAL A 124 -4.34 12.75 -5.46
CA VAL A 124 -5.72 13.00 -5.04
C VAL A 124 -6.07 12.15 -3.81
N ALA A 125 -5.75 10.86 -3.81
CA ALA A 125 -6.00 9.94 -2.69
C ALA A 125 -5.29 10.38 -1.40
N GLN A 126 -4.04 10.83 -1.51
CA GLN A 126 -3.25 11.42 -0.43
C GLN A 126 -3.93 12.68 0.12
N ARG A 127 -4.33 13.61 -0.76
CA ARG A 127 -4.93 14.89 -0.35
C ARG A 127 -6.26 14.71 0.37
N ILE A 128 -7.10 13.79 -0.10
CA ILE A 128 -8.40 13.52 0.53
C ILE A 128 -8.30 12.57 1.73
N GLY A 129 -7.10 12.08 2.06
CA GLY A 129 -6.86 11.20 3.21
C GLY A 129 -7.41 9.79 3.05
N VAL A 130 -7.59 9.30 1.82
CA VAL A 130 -8.01 7.90 1.58
C VAL A 130 -6.85 6.94 1.83
N TYR A 131 -5.67 7.24 1.27
CA TYR A 131 -4.44 6.50 1.52
C TYR A 131 -3.26 7.46 1.39
N THR A 132 -2.43 7.51 2.42
CA THR A 132 -1.35 8.47 2.55
C THR A 132 0.01 7.80 2.74
N ALA A 133 1.09 8.56 2.54
CA ALA A 133 2.42 8.14 2.91
C ALA A 133 2.53 7.77 4.40
N LYS A 134 1.78 8.44 5.28
CA LYS A 134 1.65 8.05 6.68
C LYS A 134 1.03 6.66 6.86
N ASP A 135 -0.04 6.34 6.13
CA ASP A 135 -0.65 5.01 6.18
C ASP A 135 0.33 3.92 5.76
N TYR A 136 1.17 4.18 4.73
CA TYR A 136 2.26 3.27 4.36
C TYR A 136 3.18 2.98 5.55
N VAL A 137 3.63 4.02 6.27
CA VAL A 137 4.48 3.86 7.46
C VAL A 137 3.79 3.06 8.54
N ASP A 138 2.53 3.38 8.82
CA ASP A 138 1.76 2.75 9.89
C ASP A 138 1.50 1.26 9.58
N ILE A 139 1.42 0.88 8.29
CA ILE A 139 1.43 -0.54 7.88
C ILE A 139 2.78 -1.19 8.18
N VAL A 140 3.92 -0.55 7.83
CA VAL A 140 5.26 -1.10 8.12
C VAL A 140 5.42 -1.33 9.62
N GLU A 141 5.11 -0.32 10.43
CA GLU A 141 5.19 -0.42 11.90
C GLU A 141 4.28 -1.53 12.43
N HIS A 142 3.04 -1.60 11.94
CA HIS A 142 2.12 -2.67 12.31
C HIS A 142 2.67 -4.06 12.00
N LEU A 143 3.25 -4.28 10.82
CA LEU A 143 3.78 -5.60 10.43
C LEU A 143 5.04 -5.96 11.22
N VAL A 144 5.92 -4.99 11.48
CA VAL A 144 7.10 -5.15 12.35
C VAL A 144 6.68 -5.60 13.75
N ASP A 145 5.65 -4.98 14.32
CA ASP A 145 5.12 -5.33 15.64
C ASP A 145 4.35 -6.66 15.61
N ARG A 146 3.51 -6.88 14.60
CA ARG A 146 2.68 -8.08 14.44
C ARG A 146 3.52 -9.35 14.36
N TRP A 147 4.66 -9.29 13.70
CA TRP A 147 5.62 -10.40 13.58
C TRP A 147 6.73 -10.35 14.63
N LYS A 148 6.66 -9.41 15.59
CA LYS A 148 7.61 -9.26 16.69
C LYS A 148 9.07 -9.23 16.20
N VAL A 149 9.31 -8.53 15.09
CA VAL A 149 10.62 -8.55 14.41
C VAL A 149 11.75 -8.13 15.35
N LYS A 150 11.49 -7.21 16.29
CA LYS A 150 12.46 -6.76 17.31
C LYS A 150 12.88 -7.85 18.30
N GLU A 151 12.02 -8.84 18.53
CA GLU A 151 12.24 -9.92 19.51
C GLU A 151 12.93 -11.15 18.89
N LEU A 152 13.11 -11.16 17.56
CA LEU A 152 13.80 -12.25 16.86
C LEU A 152 15.24 -12.41 17.39
N ALA A 153 15.60 -13.64 17.73
CA ALA A 153 16.92 -14.04 18.20
C ALA A 153 17.47 -15.19 17.35
N GLY A 154 18.77 -15.47 17.47
CA GLY A 154 19.41 -16.56 16.72
C GLY A 154 19.61 -16.29 15.23
N LEU A 155 19.43 -15.05 14.78
CA LEU A 155 19.65 -14.63 13.40
C LEU A 155 21.14 -14.66 13.01
N SER A 156 21.41 -14.76 11.71
CA SER A 156 22.72 -14.53 11.10
C SER A 156 23.16 -13.07 11.22
N ALA A 157 24.37 -12.75 10.77
CA ALA A 157 24.85 -11.37 10.75
C ALA A 157 24.04 -10.51 9.76
N GLU A 158 23.69 -11.08 8.61
CA GLU A 158 22.82 -10.48 7.60
C GLU A 158 21.40 -10.31 8.14
N GLY A 159 20.85 -11.33 8.80
CA GLY A 159 19.53 -11.29 9.42
C GLY A 159 19.41 -10.19 10.48
N ARG A 160 20.43 -10.01 11.34
CA ARG A 160 20.47 -8.89 12.30
C ARG A 160 20.49 -7.52 11.62
N LYS A 161 21.26 -7.35 10.54
CA LYS A 161 21.25 -6.09 9.77
C LYS A 161 19.88 -5.81 9.15
N ALA A 162 19.20 -6.85 8.68
CA ALA A 162 17.83 -6.74 8.15
C ALA A 162 16.83 -6.38 9.25
N GLN A 163 16.92 -7.00 10.42
CA GLN A 163 16.14 -6.69 11.60
C GLN A 163 16.31 -5.22 12.02
N ASP A 164 17.55 -4.75 12.19
CA ASP A 164 17.86 -3.36 12.56
C ASP A 164 17.29 -2.36 11.53
N TYR A 165 17.44 -2.68 10.23
CA TYR A 165 16.86 -1.88 9.15
C TYR A 165 15.34 -1.76 9.27
N LEU A 166 14.65 -2.90 9.43
CA LEU A 166 13.18 -2.95 9.53
C LEU A 166 12.66 -2.19 10.75
N CYS A 167 13.28 -2.38 11.92
CA CYS A 167 12.87 -1.70 13.14
C CYS A 167 13.13 -0.18 13.09
N ALA A 168 14.13 0.28 12.35
CA ALA A 168 14.41 1.70 12.17
C ALA A 168 13.57 2.36 11.06
N LEU A 169 13.08 1.57 10.10
CA LEU A 169 12.49 2.08 8.86
C LEU A 169 11.27 2.99 9.08
N PRO A 170 10.28 2.66 9.94
CA PRO A 170 9.12 3.54 10.16
C PRO A 170 9.52 4.96 10.54
N SER A 171 10.45 5.09 11.51
CA SER A 171 10.94 6.39 11.97
C SER A 171 11.66 7.18 10.87
N ARG A 172 12.36 6.49 9.96
CA ARG A 172 13.06 7.10 8.84
C ARG A 172 12.09 7.63 7.79
N ILE A 173 11.04 6.86 7.46
CA ILE A 173 10.04 7.27 6.47
C ILE A 173 9.21 8.45 7.00
N ARG A 174 8.78 8.46 8.27
CA ARG A 174 8.05 9.61 8.87
C ARG A 174 8.80 10.93 8.70
N ARG A 175 10.10 10.95 9.05
CA ARG A 175 10.93 12.15 8.90
C ARG A 175 11.08 12.61 7.45
N LEU A 176 11.07 11.69 6.49
CA LEU A 176 11.14 12.03 5.07
C LEU A 176 9.81 12.59 4.57
N GLU A 177 8.69 12.02 5.03
CA GLU A 177 7.35 12.50 4.70
C GLU A 177 7.11 13.92 5.24
N GLU A 178 7.41 14.16 6.53
CA GLU A 178 7.26 15.48 7.16
C GLU A 178 7.98 16.57 6.35
N ARG A 179 9.23 16.30 5.95
CA ARG A 179 10.03 17.20 5.10
C ARG A 179 9.48 17.38 3.70
N ALA A 180 8.81 16.37 3.14
CA ALA A 180 8.19 16.46 1.82
C ALA A 180 6.92 17.33 1.88
N GLN A 181 6.12 17.18 2.93
CA GLN A 181 4.93 18.01 3.17
C GLN A 181 5.30 19.47 3.41
N GLU A 182 6.34 19.75 4.20
CA GLU A 182 6.85 21.12 4.41
C GLU A 182 7.27 21.83 3.12
N LYS A 183 7.68 21.06 2.10
CA LYS A 183 8.13 21.57 0.79
C LYS A 183 7.04 21.56 -0.27
N ALA A 184 5.87 20.97 0.01
CA ALA A 184 4.79 20.88 -0.96
C ALA A 184 4.21 22.28 -1.23
N LYS A 185 4.31 22.73 -2.48
CA LYS A 185 3.65 23.95 -2.97
C LYS A 185 2.16 23.70 -3.19
N GLU A 186 1.41 24.75 -3.53
CA GLU A 186 0.02 24.60 -3.98
C GLU A 186 -0.08 23.58 -5.12
N ALA A 187 -0.87 22.53 -4.89
CA ALA A 187 -1.07 21.48 -5.87
C ALA A 187 -1.93 21.97 -7.04
N PRO A 188 -1.56 21.64 -8.30
CA PRO A 188 -2.30 22.06 -9.47
C PRO A 188 -3.64 21.31 -9.59
N CYS A 189 -4.55 21.86 -10.40
CA CYS A 189 -5.71 21.15 -10.88
C CYS A 189 -5.36 20.41 -12.18
N VAL A 190 -5.81 19.16 -12.32
CA VAL A 190 -5.61 18.36 -13.54
C VAL A 190 -6.91 17.63 -13.92
N PRO A 191 -7.19 17.47 -15.23
CA PRO A 191 -8.39 16.80 -15.72
C PRO A 191 -8.26 15.27 -15.67
N PHE A 192 -9.32 14.59 -15.24
CA PHE A 192 -9.38 13.12 -15.22
C PHE A 192 -10.43 12.58 -16.20
N SER A 193 -10.07 11.58 -17.01
CA SER A 193 -10.97 11.01 -18.04
C SER A 193 -12.16 10.29 -17.42
N TRP A 194 -11.98 9.73 -16.22
CA TRP A 194 -13.00 9.01 -15.47
C TRP A 194 -14.19 9.90 -15.09
N ILE A 195 -13.97 11.22 -15.00
CA ILE A 195 -14.99 12.22 -14.64
C ILE A 195 -15.24 13.22 -15.78
N PHE A 196 -15.10 12.78 -17.03
CA PHE A 196 -15.40 13.59 -18.22
C PHE A 196 -14.55 14.87 -18.31
N ASP A 197 -13.26 14.75 -18.03
CA ASP A 197 -12.26 15.82 -18.15
C ASP A 197 -12.48 17.00 -17.21
N ARG A 198 -13.35 16.82 -16.21
CA ARG A 198 -13.42 17.73 -15.08
C ARG A 198 -12.12 17.67 -14.29
N GLU A 199 -11.72 18.83 -13.80
CA GLU A 199 -10.47 18.99 -13.07
C GLU A 199 -10.67 18.76 -11.57
N VAL A 200 -9.67 18.14 -10.95
CA VAL A 200 -9.56 18.05 -9.50
C VAL A 200 -8.17 18.51 -9.08
N LYS A 201 -8.09 19.09 -7.88
CA LYS A 201 -6.81 19.43 -7.27
C LYS A 201 -6.07 18.14 -6.89
N LEU A 202 -4.81 18.02 -7.29
CA LEU A 202 -3.90 16.99 -6.81
C LEU A 202 -3.67 17.10 -5.31
#